data_AF-A0AA95KGS1-F1
#
_entry.id   AF-A0AA95KGS1-F1
#
_cell.length_a   1.000
_cell.length_b   1.000
_cell.length_c   1.000
_cell.angle_alpha   90.00
_cell.angle_beta   90.00
_cell.angle_gamma   90.00
#
_symmetry.space_group_name_H-M   'P 1'
#
loop_
_entity.id
_entity.type
_entity.pdbx_description
1 polymer ?
#
loop_
_entity_poly.entity_id
_entity_poly.type
_entity_poly.pdbx_seq_one_letter_code
_entity_poly.pdbx_strand_id
1 'polypeptide(L)' 'MNADGRNKKLKAIRHGDSVRISGEVFRVGSVQPLEGSRNISLELQGPDGGSVTFIGLPGAKVQLAARAS' A
#
# COMPACT_ATOMS: atom_id res chain seq x y z
N MET A 1 -15.63 17.22 7.07
CA MET A 1 -14.20 16.86 6.93
C MET A 1 -14.13 15.42 6.44
N ASN A 2 -14.23 15.19 5.13
CA ASN A 2 -14.22 13.84 4.57
C ASN A 2 -12.83 13.55 4.03
N ALA A 3 -12.01 12.85 4.82
CA ALA A 3 -10.84 12.18 4.29
C ALA A 3 -11.32 10.91 3.58
N ASP A 4 -11.96 11.09 2.41
CA ASP A 4 -12.19 10.02 1.45
C ASP A 4 -10.83 9.53 0.98
N GLY A 5 -10.22 8.62 1.75
CA GLY A 5 -9.08 7.85 1.29
C GLY A 5 -9.52 7.12 0.04
N ARG A 6 -9.11 7.62 -1.13
CA ARG A 6 -9.59 7.09 -2.40
C ARG A 6 -9.13 5.63 -2.50
N ASN A 7 -10.09 4.71 -2.56
CA ASN A 7 -9.80 3.31 -2.79
C ASN A 7 -9.06 3.17 -4.13
N LYS A 8 -7.79 2.78 -4.07
CA LYS A 8 -6.90 2.67 -5.22
C LYS A 8 -6.62 1.19 -5.47
N LYS A 9 -6.57 0.79 -6.74
CA LYS A 9 -6.19 -0.58 -7.10
C LYS A 9 -4.73 -0.81 -6.72
N LEU A 10 -4.39 -2.01 -6.28
CA LEU A 10 -3.04 -2.38 -5.84
C LEU A 10 -2.00 -2.09 -6.92
N LYS A 11 -2.32 -2.39 -8.18
CA LYS A 11 -1.46 -2.09 -9.34
C LYS A 11 -1.17 -0.61 -9.60
N ALA A 12 -1.92 0.30 -8.97
CA ALA A 12 -1.70 1.73 -9.13
C ALA A 12 -0.84 2.32 -7.99
N ILE A 13 -0.54 1.52 -6.95
CA ILE A 13 0.33 1.90 -5.83
C ILE A 13 1.79 1.97 -6.32
N ARG A 14 2.53 2.96 -5.82
CA ARG A 14 3.93 3.19 -6.18
C ARG A 14 4.80 3.35 -4.94
N HIS A 15 6.11 3.17 -5.11
CA HIS A 15 7.10 3.53 -4.07
C HIS A 15 6.87 4.97 -3.57
N GLY A 16 6.91 5.14 -2.25
CA GLY A 16 6.69 6.42 -1.58
C GLY A 16 5.22 6.83 -1.44
N ASP A 17 4.26 6.06 -1.98
CA ASP A 17 2.84 6.23 -1.60
C ASP A 17 2.67 5.90 -0.10
N SER A 18 1.63 6.45 0.51
CA SER A 18 1.17 6.07 1.85
C SER A 18 -0.16 5.34 1.74
N VAL A 19 -0.28 4.18 2.36
CA VAL A 19 -1.50 3.37 2.37
C VAL A 19 -2.05 3.27 3.78
N ARG A 20 -3.38 3.25 3.92
CA ARG A 20 -4.05 3.02 5.20
C ARG A 20 -4.59 1.60 5.24
N ILE A 21 -4.20 0.84 6.25
CA ILE A 21 -4.65 -0.55 6.48
C ILE A 21 -5.13 -0.63 7.92
N SER A 22 -6.38 -1.03 8.12
CA SER A 22 -6.99 -1.16 9.46
C SER A 22 -6.87 0.10 10.35
N GLY A 23 -6.83 1.29 9.75
CA GLY A 23 -6.69 2.57 10.45
C GLY A 23 -5.25 3.07 10.59
N GLU A 24 -4.26 2.20 10.40
CA GLU A 24 -2.85 2.53 10.48
C GLU A 24 -2.28 2.94 9.12
N VAL A 25 -1.33 3.89 9.11
CA VAL A 25 -0.72 4.42 7.90
C VAL A 25 0.68 3.83 7.72
N PHE A 26 0.89 3.20 6.57
CA PHE A 26 2.16 2.62 6.18
C PHE A 26 2.73 3.35 4.96
N ARG A 27 4.05 3.49 4.91
CA ARG A 27 4.76 3.99 3.73
C ARG A 27 5.18 2.84 2.83
N VAL A 28 4.98 2.98 1.52
CA VAL A 28 5.38 1.96 0.55
C VAL A 28 6.88 2.06 0.29
N GLY A 29 7.64 1.08 0.77
CA GLY A 29 9.08 0.92 0.58
C GLY A 29 9.43 0.33 -0.80
N SER A 30 8.65 -0.65 -1.28
CA SER A 30 8.87 -1.24 -2.61
C SER A 30 7.58 -1.85 -3.18
N VAL A 31 7.52 -1.98 -4.51
CA VAL A 31 6.41 -2.59 -5.25
C VAL A 31 6.99 -3.54 -6.27
N GLN A 32 6.67 -4.83 -6.17
CA GLN A 32 7.24 -5.86 -7.03
C GLN A 32 6.17 -6.86 -7.51
N PRO A 33 6.17 -7.28 -8.78
CA PRO A 33 5.43 -8.47 -9.20
C PRO A 33 5.97 -9.70 -8.45
N LEU A 34 5.08 -10.59 -8.02
CA LEU A 34 5.49 -11.84 -7.38
C LEU A 34 5.67 -12.93 -8.45
N GLU A 35 6.91 -13.37 -8.65
CA GLU A 35 7.27 -14.38 -9.67
C GLU A 35 6.42 -15.66 -9.55
N GLY A 36 6.07 -16.25 -10.69
CA GLY A 36 5.22 -17.43 -10.74
C GLY A 36 3.75 -17.19 -10.38
N SER A 37 3.35 -15.93 -10.18
CA SER A 37 1.96 -15.57 -9.84
C SER A 37 1.50 -14.29 -10.55
N ARG A 38 0.20 -14.02 -10.50
CA ARG A 38 -0.37 -12.74 -10.94
C ARG A 38 -0.43 -11.72 -9.82
N ASN A 39 0.23 -11.95 -8.69
CA ASN A 39 0.16 -11.09 -7.51
C ASN A 39 1.21 -9.97 -7.55
N ILE A 40 0.97 -8.95 -6.71
CA ILE A 40 1.90 -7.87 -6.42
C ILE A 40 2.24 -7.95 -4.94
N SER A 41 3.52 -7.80 -4.63
CA SER A 41 4.07 -7.61 -3.30
C SER A 41 4.34 -6.12 -3.06
N LEU A 42 3.93 -5.63 -1.89
CA LEU A 42 4.29 -4.32 -1.37
C LEU A 42 5.09 -4.50 -0.09
N GLU A 43 6.26 -3.91 -0.01
CA GLU A 43 6.94 -3.71 1.27
C GLU A 43 6.41 -2.43 1.90
N LEU A 44 5.88 -2.55 3.11
CA LEU A 44 5.25 -1.48 3.86
C LEU A 44 6.07 -1.20 5.11
N GLN A 45 6.39 0.06 5.35
CA GLN A 45 7.10 0.52 6.54
C GLN A 45 6.08 1.17 7.48
N GLY A 46 6.01 0.65 8.70
CA GLY A 46 5.18 1.16 9.78
C GLY A 46 5.78 2.40 10.44
N PRO A 47 4.98 3.14 11.21
CA PRO A 47 5.44 4.33 11.94
C PRO A 47 6.41 4.00 13.08
N ASP A 48 6.40 2.76 13.56
CA ASP A 48 7.31 2.23 14.58
C ASP A 48 8.68 1.80 14.02
N GLY A 49 8.88 1.93 12.70
CA GLY A 49 10.07 1.45 12.01
C GLY A 49 10.01 -0.04 11.66
N GLY A 50 8.92 -0.74 11.99
CA GLY A 50 8.67 -2.11 11.55
C GLY A 50 8.39 -2.19 10.06
N SER A 51 8.60 -3.35 9.47
CA SER A 51 8.23 -3.63 8.08
C SER A 51 7.29 -4.82 7.97
N VAL A 52 6.35 -4.72 7.03
CA VAL A 52 5.35 -5.76 6.72
C VAL A 52 5.26 -5.91 5.21
N THR A 53 5.14 -7.15 4.75
CA THR A 53 4.92 -7.45 3.33
C THR A 53 3.43 -7.68 3.08
N PHE A 54 2.84 -6.90 2.18
CA PHE A 54 1.47 -7.09 1.72
C PHE A 54 1.46 -7.74 0.34
N ILE A 55 0.81 -8.89 0.20
CA ILE A 55 0.68 -9.61 -1.08
C ILE A 55 -0.79 -9.63 -1.49
N GLY A 56 -1.07 -9.22 -2.72
CA GLY A 56 -2.44 -9.22 -3.22
C GLY A 56 -2.55 -9.22 -4.73
N LEU A 57 -3.77 -9.42 -5.21
CA LEU A 57 -4.07 -9.32 -6.64
C LEU A 57 -3.97 -7.86 -7.12
N PRO A 58 -3.50 -7.61 -8.35
CA PRO A 58 -3.42 -6.28 -8.97
C PRO A 58 -4.72 -5.47 -8.92
N GLY A 59 -5.86 -6.17 -8.95
CA GLY A 59 -7.20 -5.57 -8.91
C GLY A 59 -7.75 -5.30 -7.50
N ALA A 60 -7.10 -5.82 -6.45
CA ALA A 60 -7.50 -5.58 -5.06
C ALA A 60 -7.47 -4.07 -4.76
N LYS A 61 -8.41 -3.60 -3.95
CA LYS A 61 -8.51 -2.19 -3.57
C LYS A 61 -7.91 -1.99 -2.20
N VAL A 62 -7.07 -0.96 -2.07
CA VAL A 62 -6.47 -0.49 -0.82
C VAL A 62 -6.76 0.99 -0.64
N GLN A 63 -6.86 1.44 0.61
CA GLN A 63 -7.10 2.84 0.90
C GLN A 63 -5.78 3.61 0.84
N LEU A 64 -5.72 4.66 0.02
CA LEU A 64 -4.56 5.56 0.03
C LEU A 64 -4.68 6.52 1.22
N ALA A 65 -3.64 6.62 2.03
CA ALA A 65 -3.54 7.66 3.05
C ALA A 65 -3.16 8.98 2.38
N ALA A 66 -3.60 10.11 2.96
CA ALA A 66 -3.13 11.42 2.51
C ALA A 66 -1.59 11.43 2.57
N ARG A 67 -0.95 11.84 1.47
CA ARG A 67 0.51 11.93 1.38
C ARG A 67 0.97 12.85 2.51
N ALA A 68 1.78 12.35 3.45
CA ALA A 68 2.43 13.21 4.43
C ALA A 68 3.28 14.22 3.65
N SER A 69 2.93 15.51 3.78
CA SER A 69 3.65 16.63 3.17
C SER A 69 4.99 16.85 3.84
#